data_AF-A0A8S3T1Z8-F1
#
_entry.id   AF-A0A8S3T1Z8-F1
#
_cell.length_a   1.000
_cell.length_b   1.000
_cell.length_c   1.000
_cell.angle_alpha   90.00
_cell.angle_beta   90.00
_cell.angle_gamma   90.00
#
_symmetry.space_group_name_H-M   'P 1'
#
loop_
_entity.id
_entity.type
_entity.pdbx_description
1 polymer ?
#
loop_
_entity_poly.entity_id
_entity_poly.type
_entity_poly.pdbx_seq_one_letter_code
_entity_poly.pdbx_strand_id
1 'polypeptide(L)'
;MTVANPRNTKQVKNILSKDRQEKALSKDDIYNLVLLAYQLDGFASEVLVYPDLYAVVALPEIINAFKDIIELKSEDPVYLVYDTTFNLGDCYVSPIVFKHVIFDETPLVPLAFFSMNQEPGLKRAIRDTFPNCPIMFCWNHIKEDFKFWLKGKVDSDNIKIYIDHLNQMLHSDNEEEFLETKMKLTSKWTPVVLEHFNKHISPCIFVNFNSKLKISLQYLCTRGSSGQLFALL
;
A
#
# COMPACT_ATOMS: atom_id res chain seq x y z
N MET A 1 -23.42 37.66 14.03
CA MET A 1 -23.26 36.65 15.10
C MET A 1 -21.97 35.89 14.85
N THR A 2 -20.93 36.19 15.62
CA THR A 2 -19.61 35.56 15.54
C THR A 2 -19.64 34.25 16.33
N VAL A 3 -19.61 33.11 15.64
CA VAL A 3 -19.35 31.83 16.32
C VAL A 3 -17.85 31.77 16.59
N ALA A 4 -17.53 31.94 17.87
CA ALA A 4 -16.22 31.92 18.46
C ALA A 4 -15.51 30.59 18.23
N ASN A 5 -14.17 30.66 18.19
CA ASN A 5 -13.26 29.53 18.10
C ASN A 5 -13.71 28.34 18.96
N PRO A 6 -13.44 27.09 18.51
CA PRO A 6 -13.86 25.90 19.24
C PRO A 6 -13.33 25.89 20.67
N ARG A 7 -14.20 25.65 21.66
CA ARG A 7 -13.79 25.62 23.08
C ARG A 7 -12.94 24.41 23.44
N ASN A 8 -13.13 23.30 22.72
CA ASN A 8 -12.35 22.08 22.89
C ASN A 8 -12.45 21.20 21.63
N THR A 9 -11.59 20.19 21.57
CA THR A 9 -11.55 19.19 20.49
C THR A 9 -12.85 18.39 20.37
N LYS A 10 -13.60 18.21 21.46
CA LYS A 10 -14.91 17.55 21.45
C LYS A 10 -15.95 18.38 20.68
N GLN A 11 -15.94 19.70 20.81
CA GLN A 11 -16.82 20.60 20.08
C GLN A 11 -16.51 20.54 18.58
N VAL A 12 -15.23 20.51 18.20
CA VAL A 12 -14.82 20.29 16.80
C VAL A 12 -15.32 18.95 16.27
N LYS A 13 -15.09 17.86 17.02
CA LYS A 13 -15.57 16.51 16.65
C LYS A 13 -17.08 16.46 16.49
N ASN A 14 -17.84 17.11 17.37
CA ASN A 14 -19.30 17.16 17.29
C ASN A 14 -19.79 17.97 16.07
N ILE A 15 -19.15 19.10 15.76
CA ILE A 15 -19.47 19.88 14.55
C ILE A 15 -19.18 19.05 13.29
N LEU A 16 -18.01 18.40 13.22
CA LEU A 16 -17.65 17.52 12.09
C LEU A 16 -18.55 16.29 12.00
N SER A 17 -19.02 15.75 13.12
CA SER A 17 -19.95 14.61 13.15
C SER A 17 -21.33 15.04 12.67
N LYS A 18 -21.80 16.22 13.08
CA LYS A 18 -23.09 16.78 12.66
C LYS A 18 -23.08 17.09 11.16
N ASP A 19 -22.04 17.76 10.68
CA ASP A 19 -21.85 18.06 9.25
C ASP A 19 -21.78 16.78 8.40
N ARG A 20 -21.09 15.73 8.88
CA ARG A 20 -21.08 14.41 8.22
C ARG A 20 -22.46 13.76 8.18
N GLN A 21 -23.22 13.81 9.28
CA GLN A 21 -24.58 13.26 9.33
C GLN A 21 -25.56 14.02 8.42
N GLU A 22 -25.41 15.34 8.30
CA GLU A 22 -26.24 16.16 7.40
C GLU A 22 -25.93 15.88 5.92
N LYS A 23 -24.69 15.50 5.59
CA LYS A 23 -24.25 15.15 4.23
C LYS A 23 -24.44 13.68 3.85
N ALA A 24 -24.68 12.81 4.82
CA ALA A 24 -24.84 11.37 4.58
C ALA A 24 -26.20 11.08 3.92
N LEU A 25 -26.20 10.23 2.89
CA LEU A 25 -27.43 9.81 2.18
C LEU A 25 -28.36 9.00 3.09
N SER A 26 -27.77 8.25 4.03
CA SER A 26 -28.46 7.46 5.05
C SER A 26 -27.60 7.36 6.31
N LYS A 27 -28.14 6.77 7.37
CA LYS A 27 -27.38 6.47 8.60
C LYS A 27 -26.49 5.23 8.49
N ASP A 28 -26.60 4.48 7.40
CA ASP A 28 -25.85 3.25 7.15
C ASP A 28 -24.72 3.55 6.14
N ASP A 29 -23.48 3.49 6.62
CA ASP A 29 -22.30 3.82 5.84
C ASP A 29 -22.05 2.82 4.70
N ILE A 30 -22.42 1.55 4.88
CA ILE A 30 -22.29 0.52 3.83
C ILE A 30 -23.33 0.77 2.74
N TYR A 31 -24.57 1.07 3.13
CA TYR A 31 -25.60 1.46 2.17
C TYR A 31 -25.19 2.70 1.37
N ASN A 32 -24.63 3.71 2.05
CA ASN A 32 -24.12 4.91 1.39
C ASN A 32 -23.00 4.62 0.41
N LEU A 33 -22.05 3.74 0.76
CA LEU A 33 -20.96 3.32 -0.12
C LEU A 33 -21.49 2.65 -1.39
N VAL A 34 -22.39 1.67 -1.23
CA VAL A 34 -22.98 0.94 -2.36
C VAL A 34 -23.76 1.90 -3.25
N LEU A 35 -24.56 2.78 -2.66
CA LEU A 35 -25.34 3.76 -3.42
C LEU A 35 -24.44 4.75 -4.17
N LEU A 36 -23.37 5.25 -3.55
CA LEU A 36 -22.39 6.12 -4.20
C LEU A 36 -21.67 5.40 -5.35
N ALA A 37 -21.33 4.12 -5.18
CA ALA A 37 -20.73 3.32 -6.24
C ALA A 37 -21.66 3.17 -7.45
N TYR A 38 -22.96 2.99 -7.22
CA TYR A 38 -23.97 2.98 -8.29
C TYR A 38 -24.19 4.35 -8.94
N GLN A 39 -24.11 5.44 -8.17
CA GLN A 39 -24.37 6.79 -8.67
C GLN A 39 -23.17 7.39 -9.42
N LEU A 40 -21.95 7.04 -8.99
CA LEU A 40 -20.70 7.48 -9.62
C LEU A 40 -20.27 6.42 -10.64
N ASP A 41 -21.05 6.31 -11.71
CA ASP A 41 -20.78 5.37 -12.80
C ASP A 41 -19.34 5.54 -13.32
N GLY A 42 -18.62 4.44 -13.45
CA GLY A 42 -17.20 4.40 -13.85
C GLY A 42 -16.18 4.81 -12.77
N PHE A 43 -16.60 5.26 -11.59
CA PHE A 43 -15.67 5.59 -10.48
C PHE A 43 -15.34 4.36 -9.63
N ALA A 44 -16.36 3.69 -9.10
CA ALA A 44 -16.18 2.44 -8.36
C ALA A 44 -16.39 1.26 -9.30
N SER A 45 -15.33 0.49 -9.55
CA SER A 45 -15.38 -0.67 -10.43
C SER A 45 -16.06 -1.86 -9.77
N GLU A 46 -15.88 -2.01 -8.46
CA GLU A 46 -16.45 -3.12 -7.70
C GLU A 46 -16.66 -2.72 -6.24
N VAL A 47 -17.78 -3.12 -5.63
CA VAL A 47 -18.01 -3.05 -4.19
C VAL A 47 -18.54 -4.39 -3.73
N LEU A 48 -17.81 -5.03 -2.82
CA LEU A 48 -18.20 -6.30 -2.21
C LEU A 48 -18.41 -6.07 -0.72
N VAL A 49 -19.57 -6.47 -0.21
CA VAL A 49 -19.96 -6.25 1.20
C VAL A 49 -19.74 -7.50 2.05
N TYR A 50 -19.77 -8.69 1.44
CA TYR A 50 -19.65 -9.98 2.12
C TYR A 50 -18.86 -10.98 1.26
N PRO A 51 -17.89 -11.74 1.82
CA PRO A 51 -17.61 -11.91 3.27
C PRO A 51 -16.81 -10.78 3.91
N ASP A 52 -16.09 -9.98 3.11
CA ASP A 52 -15.27 -8.87 3.56
C ASP A 52 -15.69 -7.59 2.83
N LEU A 53 -15.77 -6.45 3.53
CA LEU A 53 -16.12 -5.18 2.92
C LEU A 53 -14.92 -4.59 2.18
N TYR A 54 -14.98 -4.56 0.85
CA TYR A 54 -14.01 -3.86 0.01
C TYR A 54 -14.67 -3.09 -1.14
N ALA A 55 -14.00 -2.03 -1.58
CA ALA A 55 -14.33 -1.30 -2.79
C ALA A 55 -13.06 -1.14 -3.64
N VAL A 56 -13.18 -1.43 -4.93
CA VAL A 56 -12.15 -1.19 -5.93
C VAL A 56 -12.57 0.03 -6.74
N VAL A 57 -11.70 1.03 -6.77
CA VAL A 57 -11.89 2.26 -7.53
C VAL A 57 -10.84 2.27 -8.62
N ALA A 58 -11.27 2.10 -9.86
CA ALA A 58 -10.39 2.12 -11.03
C ALA A 58 -11.14 2.69 -12.24
N LEU A 59 -10.44 3.53 -13.00
CA LEU A 59 -10.98 4.07 -14.23
C LEU A 59 -10.93 2.98 -15.33
N PRO A 60 -12.05 2.67 -16.02
CA PRO A 60 -12.07 1.67 -17.08
C PRO A 60 -11.01 1.88 -18.16
N GLU A 61 -10.69 3.14 -18.47
CA GLU A 61 -9.68 3.54 -19.45
C GLU A 61 -8.29 3.04 -19.04
N ILE A 62 -7.93 3.19 -17.75
CA ILE A 62 -6.64 2.75 -17.22
C ILE A 62 -6.57 1.22 -17.17
N ILE A 63 -7.67 0.56 -16.78
CA ILE A 63 -7.75 -0.91 -16.78
C ILE A 63 -7.54 -1.47 -18.19
N ASN A 64 -8.16 -0.85 -19.20
CA ASN A 64 -8.00 -1.29 -20.59
C ASN A 64 -6.58 -1.04 -21.10
N ALA A 65 -6.00 0.14 -20.83
CA ALA A 65 -4.60 0.42 -21.15
C ALA A 65 -3.65 -0.60 -20.51
N PHE A 66 -3.89 -0.96 -19.24
CA PHE A 66 -3.09 -1.97 -18.55
C PHE A 66 -3.20 -3.36 -19.21
N LYS A 67 -4.39 -3.78 -19.64
CA LYS A 67 -4.58 -5.05 -20.37
C LYS A 67 -3.80 -5.05 -21.68
N ASP A 68 -3.91 -3.98 -22.46
CA ASP A 68 -3.20 -3.85 -23.74
C ASP A 68 -1.67 -3.98 -23.54
N ILE A 69 -1.14 -3.39 -22.46
CA ILE A 69 0.28 -3.45 -22.10
C ILE A 69 0.70 -4.86 -21.68
N ILE A 70 -0.12 -5.60 -20.95
CA ILE A 70 0.16 -7.01 -20.61
C ILE A 70 0.18 -7.87 -21.89
N GLU A 71 -0.71 -7.60 -22.84
CA GLU A 71 -0.84 -8.35 -24.09
C GLU A 71 0.31 -8.06 -25.09
N LEU A 72 0.97 -6.92 -24.96
CA LEU A 72 2.05 -6.46 -25.83
C LEU A 72 3.30 -7.36 -25.85
N LYS A 73 3.41 -8.36 -24.95
CA LYS A 73 4.55 -9.30 -24.86
C LYS A 73 5.92 -8.62 -25.00
N SER A 74 6.10 -7.48 -24.33
CA SER A 74 7.41 -6.83 -24.26
C SER A 74 8.44 -7.74 -23.59
N GLU A 75 9.71 -7.56 -23.95
CA GLU A 75 10.82 -8.26 -23.28
C GLU A 75 10.90 -7.88 -21.80
N ASP A 76 10.57 -6.63 -21.46
CA ASP A 76 10.46 -6.17 -20.10
C ASP A 76 9.11 -6.59 -19.48
N PRO A 77 9.12 -7.28 -18.32
CA PRO A 77 7.90 -7.66 -17.65
C PRO A 77 7.16 -6.45 -17.06
N VAL A 78 5.83 -6.46 -17.19
CA VAL A 78 4.92 -5.53 -16.51
C VAL A 78 4.79 -5.95 -15.05
N TYR A 79 4.97 -4.99 -14.15
CA TYR A 79 4.88 -5.26 -12.72
C TYR A 79 3.70 -4.53 -12.09
N LEU A 80 3.00 -5.22 -11.19
CA LEU A 80 2.09 -4.61 -10.23
C LEU A 80 2.82 -4.35 -8.92
N VAL A 81 2.70 -3.12 -8.47
CA VAL A 81 3.19 -2.64 -7.18
C VAL A 81 1.97 -2.17 -6.42
N TYR A 82 1.91 -2.47 -5.14
CA TYR A 82 0.97 -1.81 -4.26
C TYR A 82 1.71 -1.23 -3.05
N ASP A 83 1.22 -0.10 -2.54
CA ASP A 83 1.81 0.56 -1.39
C ASP A 83 1.05 0.31 -0.10
N THR A 84 1.70 0.70 1.01
CA THR A 84 1.12 0.73 2.35
C THR A 84 -0.27 1.31 2.35
N THR A 85 -1.10 0.59 3.08
CA THR A 85 -2.49 0.89 3.32
C THR A 85 -2.62 2.20 4.12
N PHE A 86 -3.05 3.26 3.45
CA PHE A 86 -3.37 4.54 4.05
C PHE A 86 -4.60 4.37 4.93
N ASN A 87 -4.45 4.65 6.22
CA ASN A 87 -5.61 4.75 7.10
C ASN A 87 -6.34 6.08 6.79
N LEU A 88 -7.53 5.97 6.22
CA LEU A 88 -8.43 7.07 5.92
C LEU A 88 -9.68 6.94 6.80
N GLY A 89 -9.53 7.25 8.08
CA GLY A 89 -10.60 7.11 9.06
C GLY A 89 -10.77 5.65 9.46
N ASP A 90 -11.91 5.05 9.08
CA ASP A 90 -12.24 3.67 9.42
C ASP A 90 -11.90 2.68 8.30
N CYS A 91 -11.36 3.18 7.18
CA CYS A 91 -10.98 2.39 6.03
C CYS A 91 -9.47 2.49 5.75
N TYR A 92 -9.01 1.48 5.05
CA TYR A 92 -7.65 1.19 4.68
C TYR A 92 -7.58 1.26 3.15
N VAL A 93 -6.96 2.30 2.61
CA VAL A 93 -6.86 2.54 1.16
C VAL A 93 -5.46 2.20 0.69
N SER A 94 -5.33 1.32 -0.30
CA SER A 94 -4.04 0.93 -0.87
C SER A 94 -4.04 1.23 -2.37
N PRO A 95 -3.16 2.10 -2.87
CA PRO A 95 -2.99 2.29 -4.29
C PRO A 95 -2.29 1.06 -4.87
N ILE A 96 -2.79 0.61 -6.01
CA ILE A 96 -2.13 -0.32 -6.91
C ILE A 96 -1.63 0.52 -8.07
N VAL A 97 -0.33 0.44 -8.34
CA VAL A 97 0.35 1.11 -9.44
C VAL A 97 1.05 0.06 -10.29
N PHE A 98 1.22 0.34 -11.58
CA PHE A 98 1.96 -0.54 -12.48
C PHE A 98 3.09 0.19 -13.17
N LYS A 99 4.16 -0.54 -13.52
CA LYS A 99 5.26 0.00 -14.32
C LYS A 99 4.86 -0.01 -15.78
N HIS A 100 4.82 1.17 -16.41
CA HIS A 100 4.42 1.29 -17.81
C HIS A 100 5.61 1.08 -18.75
N VAL A 101 5.69 -0.10 -19.36
CA VAL A 101 6.86 -0.55 -20.14
C VAL A 101 7.00 0.07 -21.54
N ILE A 102 5.97 0.77 -22.04
CA ILE A 102 6.04 1.44 -23.36
C ILE A 102 6.90 2.72 -23.33
N PHE A 103 7.04 3.36 -22.17
CA PHE A 103 7.82 4.60 -22.06
C PHE A 103 9.26 4.28 -21.65
N ASP A 104 10.22 4.99 -22.24
CA ASP A 104 11.65 4.81 -21.95
C ASP A 104 11.99 5.01 -20.46
N GLU A 105 11.35 5.97 -19.80
CA GLU A 105 11.54 6.24 -18.37
C GLU A 105 10.82 5.22 -17.47
N THR A 106 9.93 4.41 -18.04
CA THR A 106 9.14 3.38 -17.35
C THR A 106 8.41 3.87 -16.08
N PRO A 107 7.52 4.87 -16.19
CA PRO A 107 6.88 5.49 -15.05
C PRO A 107 5.96 4.52 -14.30
N LEU A 108 5.74 4.79 -13.01
CA LEU A 108 4.71 4.13 -12.20
C LEU A 108 3.38 4.84 -12.39
N VAL A 109 2.38 4.13 -12.93
CA VAL A 109 1.05 4.66 -13.24
C VAL A 109 0.03 4.06 -12.26
N PRO A 110 -0.82 4.87 -11.60
CA PRO A 110 -1.91 4.35 -10.77
C PRO A 110 -2.88 3.51 -11.60
N LEU A 111 -3.11 2.26 -11.19
CA LEU A 111 -4.07 1.35 -11.79
C LEU A 111 -5.43 1.44 -11.10
N ALA A 112 -5.41 1.30 -9.78
CA ALA A 112 -6.61 1.17 -8.96
C ALA A 112 -6.32 1.58 -7.51
N PHE A 113 -7.37 1.90 -6.77
CA PHE A 113 -7.33 2.05 -5.32
C PHE A 113 -8.22 1.00 -4.67
N PHE A 114 -7.64 0.22 -3.77
CA PHE A 114 -8.36 -0.74 -2.95
C PHE A 114 -8.70 -0.11 -1.61
N SER A 115 -9.98 0.07 -1.31
CA SER A 115 -10.47 0.49 0.00
C SER A 115 -11.05 -0.71 0.73
N MET A 116 -10.53 -1.05 1.90
CA MET A 116 -11.00 -2.16 2.73
C MET A 116 -11.21 -1.71 4.17
N ASN A 117 -11.99 -2.45 4.93
CA ASN A 117 -12.04 -2.30 6.39
C ASN A 117 -10.85 -2.96 7.10
N GLN A 118 -10.14 -3.89 6.46
CA GLN A 118 -8.99 -4.60 7.03
C GLN A 118 -7.88 -4.88 5.99
N GLU A 119 -6.63 -4.66 6.39
CA GLU A 119 -5.43 -4.88 5.55
C GLU A 119 -5.22 -6.32 5.05
N PRO A 120 -5.46 -7.40 5.83
CA PRO A 120 -5.21 -8.78 5.37
C PRO A 120 -6.04 -9.19 4.13
N GLY A 121 -7.19 -8.54 3.90
CA GLY A 121 -8.04 -8.80 2.73
C GLY A 121 -7.35 -8.50 1.40
N LEU A 122 -6.46 -7.49 1.36
CA LEU A 122 -5.81 -7.06 0.12
C LEU A 122 -4.86 -8.11 -0.43
N LYS A 123 -3.99 -8.65 0.43
CA LYS A 123 -2.98 -9.64 0.05
C LYS A 123 -3.65 -10.88 -0.53
N ARG A 124 -4.83 -11.24 -0.02
CA ARG A 124 -5.63 -12.35 -0.52
C ARG A 124 -6.27 -12.00 -1.87
N ALA A 125 -6.96 -10.86 -1.96
CA ALA A 125 -7.63 -10.44 -3.19
C ALA A 125 -6.67 -10.33 -4.38
N ILE A 126 -5.48 -9.72 -4.20
CA ILE A 126 -4.50 -9.60 -5.29
C ILE A 126 -4.01 -10.97 -5.75
N ARG A 127 -3.77 -11.91 -4.83
CA ARG A 127 -3.32 -13.28 -5.19
C ARG A 127 -4.40 -14.08 -5.89
N ASP A 128 -5.66 -13.94 -5.46
CA ASP A 128 -6.78 -14.64 -6.06
C ASP A 128 -7.07 -14.12 -7.47
N THR A 129 -6.95 -12.79 -7.68
CA THR A 129 -7.20 -12.14 -8.98
C THR A 129 -6.00 -12.25 -9.94
N PHE A 130 -4.76 -12.19 -9.44
CA PHE A 130 -3.53 -12.19 -10.25
C PHE A 130 -2.52 -13.25 -9.77
N PRO A 131 -2.83 -14.55 -9.83
CA PRO A 131 -2.01 -15.62 -9.25
C PRO A 131 -0.61 -15.74 -9.89
N ASN A 132 -0.46 -15.29 -11.13
CA ASN A 132 0.80 -15.35 -11.88
C ASN A 132 1.57 -14.02 -11.87
N CYS A 133 1.01 -12.95 -11.27
CA CYS A 133 1.69 -11.67 -11.22
C CYS A 133 2.63 -11.63 -10.00
N PRO A 134 3.94 -11.39 -10.19
CA PRO A 134 4.84 -11.20 -9.07
C PRO A 134 4.44 -9.94 -8.30
N ILE A 135 3.95 -10.13 -7.07
CA ILE A 135 3.54 -9.04 -6.20
C ILE A 135 4.77 -8.39 -5.57
N MET A 136 4.99 -7.11 -5.85
CA MET A 136 6.02 -6.32 -5.19
C MET A 136 5.48 -5.60 -3.96
N PHE A 137 6.17 -5.79 -2.84
CA PHE A 137 5.92 -5.08 -1.60
C PHE A 137 6.83 -3.86 -1.51
N CYS A 138 6.28 -2.72 -1.10
CA CYS A 138 7.08 -1.55 -0.79
C CYS A 138 7.98 -1.80 0.44
N TRP A 139 9.01 -0.97 0.60
CA TRP A 139 9.95 -1.10 1.72
C TRP A 139 9.30 -0.96 3.09
N ASN A 140 8.29 -0.10 3.23
CA ASN A 140 7.56 0.05 4.49
C ASN A 140 6.76 -1.21 4.83
N HIS A 141 6.16 -1.84 3.83
CA HIS A 141 5.40 -3.07 3.98
C HIS A 141 6.31 -4.22 4.46
N ILE A 142 7.48 -4.37 3.81
CA ILE A 142 8.49 -5.36 4.22
C ILE A 142 8.94 -5.13 5.68
N LYS A 143 9.17 -3.87 6.06
CA LYS A 143 9.57 -3.52 7.43
C LYS A 143 8.50 -3.83 8.47
N GLU A 144 7.25 -3.45 8.22
CA GLU A 144 6.16 -3.68 9.17
C GLU A 144 5.81 -5.18 9.27
N ASP A 145 5.80 -5.93 8.16
CA ASP A 145 5.62 -7.39 8.19
C ASP A 145 6.72 -8.07 9.02
N PHE A 146 7.99 -7.68 8.81
CA PHE A 146 9.11 -8.24 9.57
C PHE A 146 9.06 -7.86 11.06
N LYS A 147 8.77 -6.60 11.37
CA LYS A 147 8.60 -6.10 12.74
C LYS A 147 7.46 -6.80 13.46
N PHE A 148 6.33 -7.00 12.79
CA PHE A 148 5.20 -7.74 13.32
C PHE A 148 5.58 -9.18 13.62
N TRP A 149 6.27 -9.86 12.71
CA TRP A 149 6.71 -11.23 12.92
C TRP A 149 7.69 -11.37 14.09
N LEU A 150 8.57 -10.39 14.31
CA LEU A 150 9.52 -10.39 15.42
C LEU A 150 8.85 -10.25 16.80
N LYS A 151 7.69 -9.59 16.89
CA LYS A 151 6.96 -9.43 18.16
C LYS A 151 6.62 -10.80 18.75
N GLY A 152 7.00 -10.98 20.01
CA GLY A 152 6.78 -12.24 20.75
C GLY A 152 7.79 -13.35 20.45
N LYS A 153 8.78 -13.13 19.56
CA LYS A 153 9.88 -14.07 19.29
C LYS A 153 11.22 -13.59 19.83
N VAL A 154 11.40 -12.28 19.93
CA VAL A 154 12.61 -11.64 20.44
C VAL A 154 12.23 -10.45 21.32
N ASP A 155 13.15 -10.00 22.18
CA ASP A 155 12.98 -8.82 23.03
C ASP A 155 12.99 -7.52 22.21
N SER A 156 12.46 -6.45 22.81
CA SER A 156 12.29 -5.15 22.15
C SER A 156 13.60 -4.52 21.65
N ASP A 157 14.72 -4.77 22.34
CA ASP A 157 16.01 -4.18 21.96
C ASP A 157 16.54 -4.87 20.70
N ASN A 158 16.42 -6.20 20.64
CA ASN A 158 16.73 -6.97 19.44
C ASN A 158 15.78 -6.64 18.27
N ILE A 159 14.49 -6.36 18.51
CA ILE A 159 13.59 -5.88 17.43
C ILE A 159 14.17 -4.62 16.80
N LYS A 160 14.59 -3.64 17.60
CA LYS A 160 15.14 -2.38 17.10
C LYS A 160 16.40 -2.63 16.26
N ILE A 161 17.32 -3.46 16.76
CA ILE A 161 18.55 -3.84 16.06
C ILE A 161 18.24 -4.48 14.71
N TYR A 162 17.33 -5.46 14.65
CA TYR A 162 17.02 -6.16 13.41
C TYR A 162 16.31 -5.26 12.39
N ILE A 163 15.46 -4.35 12.84
CA ILE A 163 14.82 -3.37 11.96
C ILE A 163 15.83 -2.33 11.44
N ASP A 164 16.77 -1.89 12.28
CA ASP A 164 17.84 -0.99 11.84
C ASP A 164 18.78 -1.67 10.83
N HIS A 165 19.09 -2.96 11.04
CA HIS A 165 19.85 -3.75 10.08
C HIS A 165 19.08 -3.94 8.76
N LEU A 166 17.79 -4.25 8.83
CA LEU A 166 16.93 -4.33 7.65
C LEU A 166 16.94 -2.99 6.90
N ASN A 167 16.76 -1.86 7.59
CA ASN A 167 16.83 -0.54 6.98
C ASN A 167 18.13 -0.34 6.22
N GLN A 168 19.29 -0.69 6.80
CA GLN A 168 20.58 -0.59 6.11
C GLN A 168 20.63 -1.43 4.84
N MET A 169 20.12 -2.67 4.88
CA MET A 169 20.03 -3.52 3.68
C MET A 169 19.10 -2.93 2.60
N LEU A 170 18.00 -2.29 3.00
CA LEU A 170 17.04 -1.67 2.07
C LEU A 170 17.58 -0.39 1.42
N HIS A 171 18.67 0.19 1.95
CA HIS A 171 19.33 1.35 1.34
C HIS A 171 20.33 0.97 0.25
N SER A 172 20.66 -0.31 0.10
CA SER A 172 21.59 -0.76 -0.94
C SER A 172 21.09 -0.37 -2.35
N ASP A 173 22.03 0.01 -3.21
CA ASP A 173 21.74 0.47 -4.57
C ASP A 173 21.49 -0.67 -5.54
N ASN A 174 22.07 -1.83 -5.27
CA ASN A 174 22.01 -3.01 -6.12
C ASN A 174 22.08 -4.31 -5.31
N GLU A 175 21.91 -5.43 -6.02
CA GLU A 175 21.88 -6.76 -5.43
C GLU A 175 23.21 -7.15 -4.75
N GLU A 176 24.34 -6.80 -5.35
CA GLU A 176 25.68 -7.14 -4.83
C GLU A 176 25.92 -6.44 -3.48
N GLU A 177 25.65 -5.13 -3.42
CA GLU A 177 25.75 -4.36 -2.18
C GLU A 177 24.79 -4.87 -1.09
N PHE A 178 23.58 -5.26 -1.48
CA PHE A 178 22.62 -5.88 -0.55
C PHE A 178 23.17 -7.17 0.04
N LEU A 179 23.72 -8.06 -0.80
CA LEU A 179 24.29 -9.35 -0.35
C LEU A 179 25.47 -9.13 0.59
N GLU A 180 26.37 -8.20 0.29
CA GLU A 180 27.47 -7.84 1.18
C GLU A 180 26.97 -7.32 2.53
N THR A 181 26.02 -6.39 2.50
CA THR A 181 25.46 -5.75 3.71
C THR A 181 24.73 -6.79 4.55
N LYS A 182 23.95 -7.67 3.92
CA LYS A 182 23.30 -8.82 4.55
C LYS A 182 24.31 -9.72 5.25
N MET A 183 25.38 -10.14 4.57
CA MET A 183 26.41 -10.99 5.18
C MET A 183 27.04 -10.33 6.40
N LYS A 184 27.37 -9.05 6.33
CA LYS A 184 27.97 -8.29 7.45
C LYS A 184 27.01 -8.22 8.65
N LEU A 185 25.75 -7.84 8.42
CA LEU A 185 24.78 -7.52 9.48
C LEU A 185 24.05 -8.73 10.08
N THR A 186 23.88 -9.80 9.32
CA THR A 186 23.14 -10.99 9.78
C THR A 186 24.00 -12.00 10.53
N SER A 187 25.33 -11.80 10.57
CA SER A 187 26.28 -12.65 11.32
C SER A 187 25.94 -12.79 12.82
N LYS A 188 25.26 -11.81 13.40
CA LYS A 188 24.84 -11.79 14.81
C LYS A 188 23.35 -12.09 15.02
N TRP A 189 22.62 -12.41 13.95
CA TRP A 189 21.20 -12.72 14.05
C TRP A 189 21.01 -14.11 14.63
N THR A 190 19.93 -14.32 15.36
CA THR A 190 19.58 -15.66 15.83
C THR A 190 19.21 -16.55 14.64
N PRO A 191 19.47 -17.87 14.69
CA PRO A 191 19.17 -18.78 13.59
C PRO A 191 17.70 -18.70 13.14
N VAL A 192 16.77 -18.58 14.09
CA VAL A 192 15.31 -18.50 13.83
C VAL A 192 14.96 -17.23 13.03
N VAL A 193 15.57 -16.09 13.37
CA VAL A 193 15.33 -14.82 12.66
C VAL A 193 15.93 -14.87 11.27
N LEU A 194 17.15 -15.41 11.14
CA LEU A 194 17.85 -15.55 9.86
C LEU A 194 17.10 -16.48 8.89
N GLU A 195 16.60 -17.61 9.38
CA GLU A 195 15.79 -18.54 8.59
C GLU A 195 14.53 -17.86 8.05
N HIS A 196 13.78 -17.19 8.91
CA HIS A 196 12.57 -16.47 8.48
C HIS A 196 12.88 -15.38 7.46
N PHE A 197 13.92 -14.58 7.72
CA PHE A 197 14.34 -13.53 6.80
C PHE A 197 14.69 -14.09 5.42
N ASN A 198 15.51 -15.15 5.36
CA ASN A 198 15.90 -15.75 4.10
C ASN A 198 14.73 -16.34 3.33
N LYS A 199 13.77 -16.94 4.04
CA LYS A 199 12.62 -17.61 3.43
C LYS A 199 11.52 -16.66 2.97
N HIS A 200 11.30 -15.56 3.69
CA HIS A 200 10.11 -14.73 3.50
C HIS A 200 10.38 -13.26 3.18
N ILE A 201 11.53 -12.71 3.59
CA ILE A 201 11.84 -11.29 3.43
C ILE A 201 12.81 -11.06 2.28
N SER A 202 13.94 -11.78 2.27
CA SER A 202 14.98 -11.65 1.24
C SER A 202 14.43 -11.81 -0.19
N PRO A 203 13.53 -12.77 -0.49
CA PRO A 203 12.97 -12.90 -1.84
C PRO A 203 12.21 -11.65 -2.29
N CYS A 204 11.43 -11.03 -1.40
CA CYS A 204 10.68 -9.81 -1.71
C CYS A 204 11.60 -8.62 -2.02
N ILE A 205 12.79 -8.58 -1.40
CA ILE A 205 13.81 -7.56 -1.67
C ILE A 205 14.46 -7.78 -3.04
N PHE A 206 14.80 -9.03 -3.40
CA PHE A 206 15.37 -9.34 -4.71
C PHE A 206 14.43 -9.04 -5.87
N VAL A 207 13.12 -9.27 -5.71
CA VAL A 207 12.14 -8.89 -6.74
C VAL A 207 12.19 -7.37 -6.99
N ASN A 208 12.32 -6.55 -5.94
CA ASN A 208 12.47 -5.10 -6.09
C ASN A 208 13.75 -4.73 -6.86
N PHE A 209 14.91 -5.32 -6.52
CA PHE A 209 16.15 -5.07 -7.26
C PHE A 209 16.08 -5.48 -8.74
N ASN A 210 15.53 -6.66 -9.02
CA ASN A 210 15.39 -7.17 -10.39
C ASN A 210 14.42 -6.35 -11.24
N SER A 211 13.43 -5.72 -10.62
CA SER A 211 12.52 -4.80 -11.33
C SER A 211 13.15 -3.42 -11.65
N LYS A 212 14.36 -3.15 -11.11
CA LYS A 212 15.03 -1.84 -11.08
C LYS A 212 14.19 -0.73 -10.43
N LEU A 213 13.20 -1.08 -9.62
CA LEU A 213 12.35 -0.11 -8.94
C LEU A 213 12.83 0.10 -7.50
N LYS A 214 13.32 1.30 -7.20
CA LYS A 214 13.45 1.77 -5.81
C LYS A 214 12.12 2.37 -5.37
N ILE A 215 11.26 1.54 -4.80
CA ILE A 215 9.91 1.95 -4.39
C ILE A 215 9.96 2.52 -2.98
N SER A 216 10.27 3.82 -2.89
CA SER A 216 9.96 4.63 -1.70
C SER A 216 8.78 5.54 -2.02
N LEU A 217 7.57 5.07 -1.74
CA LEU A 217 6.35 5.84 -1.99
C LEU A 217 6.09 6.91 -0.92
N GLN A 218 7.06 7.17 -0.03
CA GLN A 218 7.11 8.39 0.78
C GLN A 218 6.97 9.66 -0.07
N TYR A 219 7.30 9.61 -1.36
CA TYR A 219 7.20 10.72 -2.29
C TYR A 219 5.84 10.90 -2.97
N LEU A 220 4.95 9.89 -2.99
CA LEU A 220 3.63 10.04 -3.61
C LEU A 220 2.66 10.90 -2.78
N CYS A 221 2.92 11.05 -1.48
CA CYS A 221 2.15 11.91 -0.59
C CYS A 221 3.07 12.47 0.49
N THR A 222 3.82 13.52 0.16
CA THR A 222 4.35 14.39 1.22
C THR A 222 3.15 14.88 2.05
N ARG A 223 3.21 14.71 3.38
CA ARG A 223 2.24 15.32 4.29
C ARG A 223 2.35 16.84 4.14
N GLY A 224 1.56 17.42 3.24
CA GLY A 224 1.28 18.83 3.25
C GLY A 224 0.63 19.19 4.59
N SER A 225 1.18 20.17 5.28
CA SER A 225 0.75 20.70 6.57
C SER A 225 -0.70 21.25 6.58
N SER A 226 -1.43 21.08 5.49
CA SER A 226 -2.80 21.53 5.25
C SER A 226 -3.82 20.41 4.97
N GLY A 227 -3.44 19.13 5.04
CA GLY A 227 -4.41 18.03 4.93
C GLY A 227 -5.04 17.85 3.54
N GLN A 228 -4.40 18.33 2.48
CA GLN A 228 -4.77 18.00 1.10
C GLN A 228 -3.81 16.93 0.57
N LEU A 229 -4.37 15.77 0.19
CA LEU A 229 -3.69 14.83 -0.69
C LEU A 229 -3.59 15.50 -2.07
N PHE A 230 -2.38 15.85 -2.49
CA PHE A 230 -2.09 16.03 -3.90
C PHE A 230 -1.94 14.63 -4.50
N ALA A 231 -3.01 14.11 -5.10
CA ALA A 231 -2.84 13.12 -6.14
C ALA A 231 -2.20 13.86 -7.32
N LEU A 232 -0.99 13.46 -7.72
CA LEU A 232 -0.39 13.91 -8.97
C LEU A 232 -1.36 13.55 -10.11
N LEU A 233 -1.97 14.58 -10.69
CA LEU A 233 -2.46 14.56 -12.07
C LEU A 233 -1.25 14.62 -13.00
#